data_AF-A0A0N4T887-F1
#
_entry.id   AF-A0A0N4T887-F1
#
_cell.length_a   1.000
_cell.length_b   1.000
_cell.length_c   1.000
_cell.angle_alpha   90.00
_cell.angle_beta   90.00
_cell.angle_gamma   90.00
#
_symmetry.space_group_name_H-M   'P 1'
#
loop_
_entity.id
_entity.type
_entity.pdbx_description
1 polymer ?
#
loop_
_entity_poly.entity_id
_entity_poly.type
_entity_poly.pdbx_seq_one_letter_code
_entity_poly.pdbx_strand_id
1 'polypeptide(L)'
;MEKKKVIQVIGKNSNITNSSKMGLCGAISYIIGNIVGAGLFITPTSVLQQVNSVGLSLIIWSVTALISLLGAFCYMELGTSIRRSGAHFAYLCYVKWYPIAFAFICVGCFVIFPATLAIQTETFSEYL
;
A
#
# COMPACT_ATOMS: atom_id res chain seq x y z
N MET A 1 -24.66 -2.81 49.66
CA MET A 1 -24.91 -3.80 48.59
C MET A 1 -24.76 -3.25 47.16
N GLU A 2 -24.48 -1.95 46.97
CA GLU A 2 -24.48 -1.33 45.64
C GLU A 2 -23.11 -1.33 44.91
N LYS A 3 -21.99 -1.33 45.65
CA LYS A 3 -20.64 -1.27 45.06
C LYS A 3 -20.20 -2.54 44.30
N LYS A 4 -20.87 -3.68 44.50
CA LYS A 4 -20.56 -4.92 43.75
C LYS A 4 -21.21 -4.96 42.36
N LYS A 5 -22.23 -4.14 42.09
CA LYS A 5 -22.94 -4.14 40.79
C LYS A 5 -22.23 -3.30 39.74
N VAL A 6 -21.55 -2.23 40.14
CA VAL A 6 -20.81 -1.32 39.23
C VAL A 6 -19.54 -1.97 38.66
N ILE A 7 -18.85 -2.81 39.45
CA ILE A 7 -17.59 -3.45 39.01
C ILE A 7 -17.86 -4.66 38.08
N GLN A 8 -19.05 -5.25 38.11
CA GLN A 8 -19.43 -6.35 37.21
C GLN A 8 -19.82 -5.89 35.80
N VAL A 9 -20.10 -4.59 35.59
CA VAL A 9 -20.40 -4.05 34.24
C VAL A 9 -19.12 -3.74 33.45
N ILE A 10 -18.00 -3.47 34.13
CA ILE A 10 -16.70 -3.18 33.48
C ILE A 10 -15.97 -4.49 33.08
N GLY A 11 -16.31 -5.63 33.70
CA GLY A 11 -15.59 -6.90 33.53
C GLY A 11 -16.10 -7.83 32.42
N LYS A 12 -17.15 -7.46 31.68
CA LYS A 12 -17.80 -8.33 30.68
C LYS A 12 -17.62 -7.85 29.25
N ASN A 13 -16.39 -7.57 28.83
CA ASN A 13 -16.00 -7.61 27.41
C ASN A 13 -14.47 -7.70 27.22
N SER A 14 -13.86 -8.78 27.70
CA SER A 14 -12.43 -9.05 27.44
C SER A 14 -12.17 -10.53 27.17
N ASN A 15 -13.05 -11.17 26.40
CA ASN A 15 -12.73 -12.42 25.68
C ASN A 15 -12.44 -12.13 24.21
N ILE A 16 -11.61 -11.10 23.96
CA ILE A 16 -10.93 -10.97 22.68
C ILE A 16 -9.58 -11.67 22.85
N THR A 17 -9.57 -13.00 22.78
CA THR A 17 -8.36 -13.75 22.43
C THR A 17 -8.13 -13.61 20.92
N ASN A 18 -7.98 -12.38 20.43
CA ASN A 18 -7.49 -12.16 19.07
C ASN A 18 -5.99 -12.42 19.08
N SER A 19 -5.60 -13.62 18.68
CA SER A 19 -4.43 -13.69 17.82
C SER A 19 -4.79 -12.85 16.60
N SER A 20 -4.32 -11.61 16.52
CA SER A 20 -4.55 -10.68 15.39
C SER A 20 -3.86 -11.20 14.13
N LYS A 21 -4.23 -12.40 13.68
CA LYS A 21 -3.76 -13.09 12.50
C LYS A 21 -4.81 -12.85 11.44
N MET A 22 -4.48 -11.98 10.49
CA MET A 22 -5.31 -11.78 9.31
C MET A 22 -5.44 -13.11 8.57
N GLY A 23 -6.67 -13.56 8.33
CA GLY A 23 -6.94 -14.76 7.54
C GLY A 23 -6.51 -14.57 6.08
N LEU A 24 -6.23 -15.66 5.38
CA LEU A 24 -5.71 -15.63 4.00
C LEU A 24 -6.62 -14.83 3.06
N CYS A 25 -7.94 -15.09 3.09
CA CYS A 25 -8.90 -14.35 2.27
C CYS A 25 -8.97 -12.85 2.64
N GLY A 26 -8.83 -12.53 3.94
CA GLY A 26 -8.78 -11.14 4.39
C GLY A 26 -7.53 -10.41 3.90
N ALA A 27 -6.39 -11.10 3.92
CA ALA A 27 -5.12 -10.56 3.42
C ALA A 27 -5.15 -10.31 1.91
N ILE A 28 -5.67 -11.26 1.14
CA ILE A 28 -5.79 -11.13 -0.32
C ILE A 28 -6.71 -9.96 -0.68
N SER A 29 -7.89 -9.89 -0.06
CA SER A 29 -8.84 -8.79 -0.29
C SER A 29 -8.24 -7.42 0.06
N TYR A 30 -7.52 -7.33 1.18
CA TYR A 30 -6.82 -6.11 1.57
C TYR A 30 -5.78 -5.68 0.53
N ILE A 31 -4.95 -6.61 0.05
CA ILE A 31 -3.92 -6.29 -0.96
C ILE A 31 -4.58 -5.82 -2.26
N ILE A 32 -5.63 -6.50 -2.74
CA ILE A 32 -6.37 -6.10 -3.95
C ILE A 32 -6.95 -4.69 -3.78
N GLY A 33 -7.54 -4.39 -2.63
CA GLY A 33 -8.10 -3.07 -2.32
C GLY A 33 -7.06 -1.95 -2.26
N ASN A 34 -5.80 -2.25 -1.92
CA ASN A 34 -4.72 -1.26 -1.94
C ASN A 34 -4.14 -1.04 -3.35
N ILE A 35 -4.19 -2.06 -4.22
CA ILE A 35 -3.68 -1.97 -5.60
C ILE A 35 -4.69 -1.25 -6.51
N VAL A 36 -5.99 -1.53 -6.36
CA VAL A 36 -7.03 -0.92 -7.19
C VAL A 36 -7.36 0.49 -6.69
N GLY A 37 -6.92 1.51 -7.44
CA GLY A 37 -7.17 2.93 -7.13
C GLY A 37 -7.59 3.77 -8.34
N ALA A 38 -7.63 5.09 -8.17
CA ALA A 38 -8.07 6.04 -9.22
C ALA A 38 -7.22 5.99 -10.51
N GLY A 39 -5.97 5.51 -10.41
CA GLY A 39 -5.06 5.36 -11.55
C GLY A 39 -5.59 4.45 -12.66
N LEU A 40 -6.49 3.50 -12.35
CA LEU A 40 -7.08 2.61 -13.36
C LEU A 40 -7.95 3.35 -14.37
N PHE A 41 -8.56 4.49 -13.99
CA PHE A 41 -9.43 5.25 -14.89
C PHE A 41 -8.65 6.25 -15.77
N ILE A 42 -7.50 6.72 -15.30
CA ILE A 42 -6.68 7.74 -15.98
C ILE A 42 -5.70 7.08 -16.97
N THR A 43 -5.07 6.00 -16.54
CA THR A 43 -3.93 5.39 -17.26
C THR A 43 -4.31 4.80 -18.63
N PRO A 44 -5.45 4.10 -18.81
CA PRO A 44 -5.79 3.50 -20.11
C PRO A 44 -5.97 4.54 -21.21
N THR A 45 -6.65 5.66 -20.91
CA THR A 45 -6.85 6.77 -21.85
C THR A 45 -5.52 7.40 -22.24
N SER A 46 -4.66 7.65 -21.24
CA SER A 46 -3.34 8.24 -21.45
C SER A 46 -2.43 7.37 -22.32
N VAL A 47 -2.40 6.05 -22.06
CA VAL A 47 -1.61 5.09 -22.85
C VAL A 47 -2.14 4.96 -24.28
N LEU A 48 -3.46 4.93 -24.46
CA LEU A 48 -4.06 4.81 -25.78
C LEU A 48 -3.79 6.06 -26.65
N GLN A 49 -3.82 7.25 -26.06
CA GLN A 49 -3.50 8.50 -26.76
C GLN A 49 -2.04 8.58 -27.22
N GLN A 50 -1.09 8.05 -26.44
CA GLN A 50 0.33 8.03 -26.83
C GLN A 50 0.63 6.98 -27.90
N VAL A 51 -0.02 5.83 -27.84
CA VAL A 51 0.32 4.67 -28.67
C VAL A 51 -0.53 4.59 -29.94
N ASN A 52 -1.70 5.26 -29.97
CA ASN A 52 -2.65 5.33 -31.08
C ASN A 52 -3.11 3.97 -31.65
N SER A 53 -2.84 2.87 -30.93
CA SER A 53 -3.19 1.49 -31.32
C SER A 53 -3.59 0.66 -30.10
N VAL A 54 -4.74 0.00 -30.19
CA VAL A 54 -5.32 -0.82 -29.11
C VAL A 54 -4.50 -2.09 -28.86
N GLY A 55 -3.90 -2.67 -29.91
CA GLY A 55 -3.08 -3.87 -29.76
C GLY A 55 -1.80 -3.61 -28.97
N LEU A 56 -1.15 -2.47 -29.23
CA LEU A 56 0.06 -2.08 -28.53
C LEU A 56 -0.21 -1.67 -27.07
N SER A 57 -1.35 -1.02 -26.78
CA SER A 57 -1.70 -0.67 -25.40
C SER A 57 -1.92 -1.91 -24.50
N LEU A 58 -2.51 -2.99 -25.03
CA LEU A 58 -2.65 -4.26 -24.34
C LEU A 58 -1.31 -4.96 -24.06
N ILE A 59 -0.36 -4.86 -24.99
CA ILE A 59 1.00 -5.39 -24.80
C ILE A 59 1.72 -4.62 -23.68
N ILE A 60 1.66 -3.29 -23.69
CA ILE A 60 2.27 -2.44 -22.66
C ILE A 60 1.70 -2.76 -21.28
N TRP A 61 0.39 -2.96 -21.20
CA TRP A 61 -0.28 -3.33 -19.95
C TRP A 61 0.19 -4.69 -19.44
N SER A 62 0.30 -5.67 -20.34
CA SER A 62 0.78 -7.03 -20.02
C SER A 62 2.25 -7.04 -19.59
N VAL A 63 3.12 -6.27 -20.26
CA VAL A 63 4.53 -6.11 -19.88
C VAL A 63 4.67 -5.44 -18.50
N THR A 64 3.89 -4.39 -18.25
CA THR A 64 3.88 -3.69 -16.95
C THR A 64 3.40 -4.61 -15.83
N ALA A 65 2.37 -5.44 -16.07
CA ALA A 65 1.90 -6.43 -15.12
C ALA A 65 2.98 -7.48 -14.79
N LEU A 66 3.73 -7.96 -15.78
CA LEU A 66 4.83 -8.89 -15.57
C LEU A 66 5.97 -8.27 -14.74
N ILE A 67 6.36 -7.03 -15.06
CA ILE A 67 7.39 -6.29 -14.31
C ILE A 67 6.95 -6.09 -12.85
N SER A 68 5.69 -5.71 -12.64
CA SER A 68 5.12 -5.54 -11.29
C SER A 68 5.11 -6.84 -10.49
N LEU A 69 4.78 -7.97 -11.13
CA LEU A 69 4.81 -9.29 -10.50
C LEU A 69 6.23 -9.67 -10.03
N LEU A 70 7.23 -9.45 -10.89
CA LEU A 70 8.65 -9.71 -10.54
C LEU A 70 9.10 -8.80 -9.38
N GLY A 71 8.71 -7.52 -9.40
CA GLY A 71 8.96 -6.59 -8.30
C GLY A 71 8.33 -7.05 -6.99
N ALA A 72 7.08 -7.51 -7.04
CA ALA A 72 6.37 -8.05 -5.88
C ALA A 72 7.09 -9.27 -5.30
N PHE A 73 7.58 -10.19 -6.14
CA PHE A 73 8.37 -11.34 -5.67
C PHE A 73 9.65 -10.92 -4.94
N CYS A 74 10.39 -9.95 -5.47
CA CYS A 74 11.57 -9.40 -4.80
C CYS A 74 11.22 -8.78 -3.43
N TYR A 75 10.12 -8.01 -3.37
CA TYR A 75 9.64 -7.46 -2.10
C TYR A 75 9.14 -8.53 -1.11
N MET A 76 8.58 -9.62 -1.59
CA MET A 76 8.18 -10.76 -0.76
C MET A 76 9.40 -11.48 -0.16
N GLU A 77 10.48 -11.64 -0.93
CA GLU A 77 11.73 -12.21 -0.42
C GLU A 77 12.36 -11.31 0.66
N LEU A 78 12.43 -10.01 0.42
CA LEU A 78 12.89 -9.05 1.42
C LEU A 78 11.99 -9.02 2.67
N GLY A 79 10.67 -9.05 2.48
CA GLY A 79 9.68 -9.00 3.57
C GLY A 79 9.65 -10.27 4.43
N THR A 80 10.05 -11.41 3.87
CA THR A 80 10.21 -12.66 4.61
C THR A 80 11.58 -12.77 5.29
N SER A 81 12.64 -12.23 4.68
CA SER A 81 13.99 -12.23 5.26
C SER A 81 14.15 -11.26 6.44
N ILE A 82 13.55 -10.06 6.38
CA ILE A 82 13.73 -9.01 7.40
C ILE A 82 12.37 -8.67 8.02
N ARG A 83 12.01 -9.37 9.11
CA ARG A 83 10.82 -9.07 9.93
C ARG A 83 11.05 -7.89 10.87
N ARG A 84 11.22 -6.69 10.31
CA ARG A 84 11.25 -5.43 11.06
C ARG A 84 10.17 -4.49 10.54
N SER A 85 9.47 -3.82 11.45
CA SER A 85 8.48 -2.81 11.10
C SER A 85 9.17 -1.58 10.49
N GLY A 86 8.66 -1.09 9.35
CA GLY A 86 9.20 0.09 8.67
C GLY A 86 9.42 -0.04 7.16
N ALA A 87 9.07 -1.19 6.55
CA ALA A 87 9.16 -1.42 5.10
C ALA A 87 10.52 -0.97 4.52
N HIS A 88 10.51 -0.07 3.53
CA HIS A 88 11.70 0.45 2.86
C HIS A 88 12.72 1.08 3.84
N PHE A 89 12.24 1.80 4.85
CA PHE A 89 13.11 2.44 5.84
C PHE A 89 13.81 1.42 6.75
N ALA A 90 13.12 0.33 7.09
CA ALA A 90 13.71 -0.75 7.89
C ALA A 90 14.82 -1.48 7.14
N TYR A 91 14.68 -1.67 5.81
CA TYR A 91 15.73 -2.24 4.97
C TYR A 91 16.97 -1.34 4.92
N LEU A 92 16.78 -0.02 4.77
CA LEU A 92 17.87 0.96 4.74
C LEU A 92 18.61 1.05 6.10
N CYS A 93 17.86 0.95 7.21
CA CYS A 93 18.44 0.89 8.56
C CYS A 93 19.23 -0.41 8.80
N TYR A 94 18.84 -1.53 8.19
CA TYR A 94 19.56 -2.80 8.31
C TYR A 94 20.97 -2.73 7.69
N VAL A 95 21.14 -1.99 6.59
CA VAL A 95 22.44 -1.77 5.94
C VAL A 95 23.30 -0.74 6.70
N LYS A 96 22.77 -0.11 7.76
CA LYS A 96 23.41 0.92 8.60
C LYS A 96 23.72 2.25 7.89
N TRP A 97 23.05 2.54 6.78
CA TRP A 97 23.15 3.83 6.07
C TRP A 97 22.13 4.84 6.62
N TYR A 98 22.36 5.33 7.83
CA TYR A 98 21.46 6.30 8.49
C TYR A 98 21.18 7.59 7.71
N PRO A 99 22.16 8.28 7.08
CA PRO A 99 21.87 9.55 6.39
C PRO A 99 21.06 9.35 5.11
N ILE A 100 21.28 8.25 4.37
CA ILE A 100 20.50 7.98 3.15
C ILE A 100 19.06 7.57 3.46
N ALA A 101 18.85 6.86 4.58
CA ALA A 101 17.52 6.51 5.06
C ALA A 101 16.72 7.76 5.44
N PHE A 102 17.36 8.73 6.09
CA PHE A 102 16.75 10.01 6.44
C PHE A 102 16.44 10.87 5.19
N ALA A 103 17.36 10.94 4.24
CA ALA A 103 17.12 11.64 2.98
C ALA A 103 15.93 11.04 2.22
N PHE A 104 15.84 9.69 2.15
CA PHE A 104 14.75 8.99 1.48
C PHE A 104 13.39 9.28 2.12
N ILE A 105 13.28 9.22 3.46
CA ILE A 105 12.02 9.52 4.15
C ILE A 105 11.64 11.00 4.02
N CYS A 106 12.61 11.92 4.06
CA CYS A 106 12.38 13.35 3.84
C CYS A 106 11.84 13.63 2.44
N VAL A 107 12.49 13.11 1.39
CA VAL A 107 12.01 13.28 0.01
C VAL A 107 10.64 12.64 -0.19
N GLY A 108 10.43 11.46 0.39
CA GLY A 108 9.12 10.80 0.35
C GLY A 108 8.02 11.66 0.96
N CYS A 109 8.25 12.17 2.16
CA CYS A 109 7.28 13.01 2.88
C CYS A 109 6.99 14.34 2.15
N PHE A 110 8.04 15.03 1.69
CA PHE A 110 7.91 16.37 1.11
C PHE A 110 7.49 16.38 -0.36
N VAL A 111 7.79 15.35 -1.13
CA VAL A 111 7.55 15.36 -2.59
C VAL A 111 6.47 14.36 -2.98
N ILE A 112 6.59 13.10 -2.53
CA ILE A 112 5.75 12.02 -3.03
C ILE A 112 4.31 12.13 -2.51
N PHE A 113 4.14 12.39 -1.21
CA PHE A 113 2.81 12.57 -0.63
C PHE A 113 2.02 13.73 -1.26
N PRO A 114 2.54 14.98 -1.33
CA PRO A 114 1.80 16.08 -1.96
C PRO A 114 1.59 15.87 -3.45
N ALA A 115 2.56 15.29 -4.19
CA ALA A 115 2.38 14.98 -5.61
C ALA A 115 1.24 13.98 -5.85
N THR A 116 1.13 12.94 -5.01
CA THR A 116 0.05 11.94 -5.12
C THR A 116 -1.32 12.58 -4.88
N LEU A 117 -1.44 13.44 -3.87
CA LEU A 117 -2.67 14.18 -3.59
C LEU A 117 -3.01 15.16 -4.73
N ALA A 118 -2.00 15.81 -5.32
CA ALA A 118 -2.19 16.72 -6.46
C ALA A 118 -2.75 15.97 -7.68
N ILE A 119 -2.15 14.83 -8.07
CA ILE A 119 -2.62 14.02 -9.20
C ILE A 119 -4.06 13.55 -8.97
N GLN A 120 -4.38 13.13 -7.74
CA GLN A 120 -5.72 12.67 -7.41
C GLN A 120 -6.76 13.80 -7.45
N THR A 121 -6.35 15.03 -7.10
CA THR A 121 -7.19 16.23 -7.19
C THR A 121 -7.38 16.67 -8.64
N GLU A 122 -6.33 16.67 -9.45
CA GLU A 122 -6.40 16.97 -10.89
C GLU A 122 -7.37 16.01 -11.59
N THR A 123 -7.23 14.72 -11.28
CA THR A 123 -8.13 13.69 -11.77
C THR A 123 -9.58 13.97 -11.38
N PHE A 124 -9.82 14.30 -10.10
CA PHE A 124 -11.17 14.59 -9.61
C PHE A 124 -11.79 15.81 -10.29
N SER A 125 -10.99 16.84 -10.60
CA SER A 125 -11.43 18.03 -11.32
C SER A 125 -11.85 17.75 -12.76
N GLU A 126 -11.17 16.82 -13.45
CA GLU A 126 -11.52 16.45 -14.83
C GLU A 126 -12.83 15.65 -14.92
N TYR A 127 -13.28 15.06 -13.81
CA TYR A 127 -14.48 14.21 -13.76
C TYR A 127 -15.70 14.87 -13.08
N LEU A 128 -15.59 16.11 -12.58
CA LEU A 128 -16.71 16.92 -12.05
C LEU A 128 -17.27 17.87 -13.10
#